data_AF-A0A7R9P5X3-F1
#
_entry.id   AF-A0A7R9P5X3-F1
#
_cell.length_a   1.000
_cell.length_b   1.000
_cell.length_c   1.000
_cell.angle_alpha   90.00
_cell.angle_beta   90.00
_cell.angle_gamma   90.00
#
_symmetry.space_group_name_H-M   'P 1'
#
loop_
_entity.id
_entity.type
_entity.pdbx_description
1 polymer ?
#
loop_
_entity_poly.entity_id
_entity_poly.type
_entity_poly.pdbx_seq_one_letter_code
_entity_poly.pdbx_strand_id
1 'polypeptide(L)'
;MLHEMMPPESPYLYGLHPNAEIGFLTTTAENLFRVVFEMQPRDAGTSGGATVTREDKVKQIIDEILEKLPEEFNMAEIMGKVEERTPYVIVAFQECERMNYLTGELKRSLKELDLGLKVPCYGFDVGELTITFVMEELENSLFLDQVPQIWTQRAYPSLQGLTAWFADLLLRLRELDTWSTDFVLPSSVWLAGFFNPQSFLTAIMQSTARKNELPLDKMCLQCDVTKKQKEDFTSAPREGAYVHGLYMEGARWDSQTGFIMDSRLKELFPYMPVVNIRVRT
;
A
#
# COMPACT_ATOMS: atom_id res chain seq x y z
N MET A 1 -12.54 -41.27 -26.19
CA MET A 1 -11.77 -40.85 -27.39
C MET A 1 -11.51 -39.33 -27.47
N LEU A 2 -12.27 -38.45 -26.81
CA LEU A 2 -11.95 -37.00 -26.77
C LEU A 2 -10.89 -36.62 -25.71
N HIS A 3 -10.78 -37.36 -24.61
CA HIS A 3 -9.88 -37.04 -23.49
C HIS A 3 -8.38 -37.27 -23.78
N GLU A 4 -8.04 -38.09 -24.78
CA GLU A 4 -6.64 -38.46 -25.09
C GLU A 4 -6.03 -37.61 -26.21
N MET A 5 -6.80 -36.69 -26.82
CA MET A 5 -6.34 -35.85 -27.94
C MET A 5 -6.24 -34.35 -27.60
N MET A 6 -6.51 -33.96 -26.36
CA MET A 6 -6.35 -32.57 -25.96
C MET A 6 -4.88 -32.29 -25.63
N PRO A 7 -4.27 -31.23 -26.20
CA PRO A 7 -2.94 -30.80 -25.78
C PRO A 7 -2.96 -30.50 -24.28
N PRO A 8 -1.80 -30.60 -23.59
CA PRO A 8 -1.70 -30.18 -22.19
C PRO A 8 -2.21 -28.74 -22.07
N GLU A 9 -3.04 -28.50 -21.05
CA GLU A 9 -3.57 -27.16 -20.80
C GLU A 9 -2.41 -26.17 -20.66
N SER A 10 -2.53 -25.02 -21.34
CA SER A 10 -1.56 -23.94 -21.24
C SER A 10 -2.28 -22.59 -21.27
N PRO A 11 -1.73 -21.54 -20.63
CA PRO A 11 -2.34 -20.22 -20.63
C PRO A 11 -2.69 -19.69 -22.03
N TYR A 12 -1.90 -20.06 -23.04
CA TYR A 12 -2.13 -19.68 -24.43
C TYR A 12 -3.48 -20.15 -24.98
N LEU A 13 -3.98 -21.32 -24.56
CA LEU A 13 -5.28 -21.84 -25.00
C LEU A 13 -6.43 -20.95 -24.55
N TYR A 14 -6.21 -20.12 -23.52
CA TYR A 14 -7.18 -19.18 -22.96
C TYR A 14 -6.85 -17.72 -23.32
N GLY A 15 -5.90 -17.48 -24.24
CA GLY A 15 -5.46 -16.14 -24.62
C GLY A 15 -4.64 -15.42 -23.55
N LEU A 16 -4.07 -16.15 -22.58
CA LEU A 16 -3.28 -15.61 -21.49
C LEU A 16 -1.78 -15.75 -21.75
N HIS A 17 -0.99 -14.83 -21.20
CA HIS A 17 0.46 -14.94 -21.17
C HIS A 17 0.91 -16.07 -20.21
N PRO A 18 1.98 -16.83 -20.50
CA PRO A 18 2.45 -17.93 -19.64
C PRO A 18 2.72 -17.57 -18.18
N ASN A 19 3.05 -16.31 -17.92
CA ASN A 19 3.25 -15.80 -16.57
C ASN A 19 2.01 -15.96 -15.68
N ALA A 20 0.81 -16.08 -16.25
CA ALA A 20 -0.41 -16.34 -15.50
C ALA A 20 -0.35 -17.66 -14.71
N GLU A 21 0.25 -18.71 -15.30
CA GLU A 21 0.45 -20.00 -14.62
C GLU A 21 1.44 -19.86 -13.47
N ILE A 22 2.51 -19.10 -13.66
CA ILE A 22 3.50 -18.81 -12.61
C ILE A 22 2.83 -18.09 -11.43
N GLY A 23 2.03 -17.05 -11.70
CA GLY A 23 1.31 -16.31 -10.66
C GLY A 23 0.35 -17.23 -9.90
N PHE A 24 -0.46 -18.01 -10.62
CA PHE A 24 -1.39 -18.97 -10.04
C PHE A 24 -0.71 -20.01 -9.13
N LEU A 25 0.37 -20.64 -9.62
CA LEU A 25 1.12 -21.63 -8.84
C LEU A 25 1.81 -21.00 -7.62
N THR A 26 2.30 -19.76 -7.75
CA THR A 26 2.92 -19.02 -6.63
C THR A 26 1.89 -18.77 -5.52
N THR A 27 0.73 -18.21 -5.86
CA THR A 27 -0.34 -17.97 -4.88
C THR A 27 -0.85 -19.28 -4.27
N THR A 28 -0.93 -20.35 -5.05
CA THR A 28 -1.33 -21.68 -4.55
C THR A 28 -0.30 -22.21 -3.54
N ALA A 29 0.99 -22.10 -3.83
CA ALA A 29 2.06 -22.50 -2.92
C ALA A 29 2.07 -21.66 -1.63
N GLU A 30 1.94 -20.34 -1.73
CA GLU A 30 1.83 -19.43 -0.58
C GLU A 30 0.64 -19.80 0.31
N ASN A 31 -0.53 -20.08 -0.28
CA ASN A 31 -1.71 -20.54 0.46
C ASN A 31 -1.45 -21.87 1.19
N LEU A 32 -0.75 -22.82 0.55
CA LEU A 32 -0.39 -24.09 1.19
C LEU A 32 0.56 -23.87 2.37
N PHE A 33 1.59 -23.04 2.21
CA PHE A 33 2.52 -22.72 3.29
C PHE A 33 1.82 -22.04 4.47
N ARG A 34 0.90 -21.10 4.18
CA ARG A 34 0.09 -20.44 5.21
C ARG A 34 -0.74 -21.44 6.00
N VAL A 35 -1.48 -22.32 5.31
CA VAL A 35 -2.32 -23.35 5.96
C VAL A 35 -1.49 -24.33 6.79
N VAL A 36 -0.31 -24.73 6.31
CA VAL A 36 0.61 -25.57 7.08
C VAL A 36 1.12 -24.85 8.33
N PHE A 37 1.42 -23.56 8.23
CA PHE A 37 1.87 -22.75 9.36
C PHE A 37 0.77 -22.58 10.41
N GLU A 38 -0.47 -22.35 9.99
CA GLU A 38 -1.65 -22.25 10.87
C GLU A 38 -1.97 -23.56 11.61
N MET A 39 -1.65 -24.71 11.02
CA MET A 39 -1.84 -26.03 11.63
C MET A 39 -0.75 -26.41 12.65
N GLN A 40 0.33 -25.63 12.80
CA GLN A 40 1.37 -25.96 13.77
C GLN A 40 0.79 -25.93 15.20
N PRO A 41 1.08 -26.94 16.06
CA PRO A 41 0.55 -26.96 17.40
C PRO A 41 1.09 -25.77 18.19
N ARG A 42 0.17 -24.98 18.78
CA ARG A 42 0.50 -23.75 19.52
C ARG A 42 1.44 -24.01 20.73
N ASP A 43 1.44 -25.24 21.25
CA ASP A 43 2.19 -25.66 22.45
C ASP A 43 3.43 -26.53 22.18
N ALA A 44 3.82 -26.76 20.92
CA ALA A 44 4.91 -27.69 20.57
C ALA A 44 6.34 -27.25 21.01
N GLY A 45 6.48 -26.12 21.71
CA GLY A 45 7.76 -25.56 22.17
C GLY A 45 8.17 -25.88 23.61
N THR A 46 7.39 -26.64 24.39
CA THR A 46 7.62 -26.81 25.84
C THR A 46 8.66 -27.88 26.22
N SER A 47 9.68 -28.13 25.37
CA SER A 47 10.80 -29.00 25.74
C SER A 47 12.18 -28.36 25.53
N GLY A 48 12.67 -27.69 26.59
CA GLY A 48 14.09 -27.77 26.95
C GLY A 48 15.10 -26.80 26.31
N GLY A 49 14.70 -25.62 25.84
CA GLY A 49 15.64 -24.56 25.45
C GLY A 49 15.03 -23.18 25.65
N ALA A 50 15.85 -22.12 25.73
CA ALA A 50 15.37 -20.73 25.71
C ALA A 50 14.73 -20.41 24.35
N THR A 51 13.51 -20.87 24.12
CA THR A 51 12.73 -20.62 22.92
C THR A 51 11.97 -19.31 23.10
N VAL A 52 12.21 -18.36 22.20
CA VAL A 52 11.42 -17.13 22.05
C VAL A 52 9.95 -17.51 21.94
N THR A 53 9.13 -17.04 22.89
CA THR A 53 7.70 -17.35 22.93
C THR A 53 6.95 -16.61 21.81
N ARG A 54 5.71 -17.00 21.54
CA ARG A 54 4.82 -16.28 20.62
C ARG A 54 4.63 -14.83 21.06
N GLU A 55 4.40 -14.63 22.36
CA GLU A 55 4.25 -13.32 22.99
C GLU A 55 5.52 -12.47 22.82
N ASP A 56 6.71 -13.07 23.01
CA ASP A 56 7.99 -12.36 22.80
C ASP A 56 8.14 -11.88 21.34
N LYS A 57 7.76 -12.71 20.35
CA LYS A 57 7.82 -12.32 18.93
C LYS A 57 6.85 -11.19 18.63
N VAL A 58 5.61 -11.30 19.10
CA VAL A 58 4.59 -10.27 18.88
C VAL A 58 5.00 -8.97 19.57
N LYS A 59 5.57 -9.06 20.77
CA LYS A 59 6.11 -7.91 21.49
C LYS A 59 7.22 -7.21 20.71
N GLN A 60 8.15 -7.95 20.10
CA GLN A 60 9.18 -7.39 19.22
C GLN A 60 8.58 -6.66 18.01
N ILE A 61 7.55 -7.24 17.37
CA ILE A 61 6.84 -6.60 16.24
C ILE A 61 6.14 -5.31 16.69
N ILE A 62 5.47 -5.34 17.84
CA ILE A 62 4.82 -4.16 18.41
C ILE A 62 5.83 -3.04 18.63
N ASP A 63 6.96 -3.36 19.27
CA ASP A 63 8.01 -2.39 19.57
C ASP A 63 8.63 -1.81 18.29
N GLU A 64 8.92 -2.64 17.29
CA GLU A 64 9.45 -2.21 16.01
C GLU A 64 8.49 -1.27 15.25
N ILE A 65 7.19 -1.61 15.21
CA ILE A 65 6.19 -0.78 14.54
C ILE A 65 6.04 0.55 15.27
N LEU A 66 5.90 0.52 16.60
CA LEU A 66 5.71 1.74 17.41
C LEU A 66 6.94 2.67 17.39
N GLU A 67 8.15 2.11 17.32
CA GLU A 67 9.39 2.88 17.19
C GLU A 67 9.51 3.57 15.83
N LYS A 68 9.18 2.85 14.74
CA LYS A 68 9.34 3.36 13.37
C LYS A 68 8.19 4.26 12.90
N LEU A 69 7.03 4.21 13.56
CA LEU A 69 5.86 4.97 13.14
C LEU A 69 6.02 6.46 13.47
N PRO A 70 6.02 7.36 12.46
CA PRO A 70 6.15 8.80 12.66
C PRO A 70 5.02 9.41 13.49
N GLU A 71 5.21 10.67 13.89
CA GLU A 71 4.14 11.48 14.50
C GLU A 71 2.99 11.73 13.52
N GLU A 72 1.80 12.00 14.08
CA GLU A 72 0.62 12.30 13.28
C GLU A 72 0.74 13.69 12.66
N PHE A 73 0.14 13.86 11.48
CA PHE A 73 0.08 15.15 10.81
C PHE A 73 -0.74 16.13 11.65
N ASN A 74 -0.12 17.23 12.09
CA ASN A 74 -0.82 18.29 12.79
C ASN A 74 -1.68 19.08 11.81
N MET A 75 -2.92 18.64 11.60
CA MET A 75 -3.84 19.23 10.62
C MET A 75 -4.09 20.73 10.86
N ALA A 76 -4.10 21.18 12.12
CA ALA A 76 -4.31 22.60 12.43
C ALA A 76 -3.13 23.46 11.94
N GLU A 77 -1.91 23.01 12.18
CA GLU A 77 -0.70 23.68 11.69
C GLU A 77 -0.61 23.64 10.17
N ILE A 78 -0.81 22.45 9.59
CA ILE A 78 -0.72 22.18 8.15
C ILE A 78 -1.75 23.04 7.39
N MET A 79 -3.00 23.11 7.86
CA MET A 79 -4.03 23.96 7.25
C MET A 79 -3.79 25.45 7.47
N GLY A 80 -3.15 25.82 8.58
CA GLY A 80 -2.81 27.22 8.90
C GLY A 80 -1.69 27.79 8.03
N LYS A 81 -0.81 26.95 7.46
CA LYS A 81 0.27 27.34 6.55
C LYS A 81 -0.20 27.72 5.13
N VAL A 82 -1.42 27.34 4.75
CA VAL A 82 -1.91 27.50 3.38
C VAL A 82 -2.84 28.71 3.26
N GLU A 83 -2.45 29.67 2.42
CA GLU A 83 -3.31 30.81 2.06
C GLU A 83 -4.38 30.41 1.02
N GLU A 84 -3.98 29.71 -0.05
CA GLU A 84 -4.87 29.30 -1.13
C GLU A 84 -5.08 27.78 -1.18
N ARG A 85 -6.34 27.36 -1.04
CA ARG A 85 -6.73 25.93 -1.12
C ARG A 85 -6.94 25.49 -2.57
N THR A 86 -5.84 25.23 -3.26
CA THR A 86 -5.88 24.63 -4.60
C THR A 86 -6.45 23.20 -4.55
N PRO A 87 -6.97 22.64 -5.67
CA PRO A 87 -7.45 21.26 -5.69
C PRO A 87 -6.41 20.23 -5.21
N TYR A 88 -5.12 20.44 -5.52
CA TYR A 88 -4.03 19.59 -5.07
C TYR A 88 -3.82 19.63 -3.55
N VAL A 89 -3.89 20.82 -2.95
CA VAL A 89 -3.80 20.98 -1.49
C VAL A 89 -4.95 20.25 -0.79
N ILE A 90 -6.16 20.33 -1.33
CA ILE A 90 -7.33 19.65 -0.77
C ILE A 90 -7.12 18.13 -0.77
N VAL A 91 -6.54 17.57 -1.83
CA VAL A 91 -6.17 16.15 -1.87
C VAL A 91 -5.16 15.83 -0.78
N ALA A 92 -4.09 16.61 -0.65
CA ALA A 92 -3.08 16.39 0.39
C ALA A 92 -3.69 16.42 1.81
N PHE A 93 -4.58 17.38 2.11
CA PHE A 93 -5.29 17.41 3.40
C PHE A 93 -6.10 16.14 3.65
N GLN A 94 -6.90 15.70 2.67
CA GLN A 94 -7.72 14.48 2.81
C GLN A 94 -6.87 13.22 3.01
N GLU A 95 -5.73 13.16 2.34
CA GLU A 95 -4.79 12.05 2.47
C GLU A 95 -4.08 12.08 3.83
N CYS A 96 -3.70 13.26 4.36
CA CYS A 96 -3.16 13.41 5.72
C CYS A 96 -4.18 13.00 6.80
N GLU A 97 -5.43 13.42 6.67
CA GLU A 97 -6.50 13.03 7.59
C GLU A 97 -6.72 11.50 7.59
N ARG A 98 -6.80 10.89 6.40
CA ARG A 98 -6.92 9.43 6.27
C ARG A 98 -5.72 8.69 6.85
N MET A 99 -4.51 9.20 6.59
CA MET A 99 -3.30 8.62 7.14
C MET A 99 -3.31 8.68 8.67
N ASN A 100 -3.71 9.81 9.27
CA ASN A 100 -3.86 9.94 10.72
C ASN A 100 -4.88 8.95 11.30
N TYR A 101 -6.02 8.72 10.63
CA TYR A 101 -6.98 7.72 11.09
C TYR A 101 -6.38 6.32 11.11
N LEU A 102 -5.61 5.95 10.09
CA LEU A 102 -4.93 4.66 10.02
C LEU A 102 -3.83 4.56 11.10
N THR A 103 -2.88 5.52 11.13
CA THR A 103 -1.75 5.47 12.05
C THR A 103 -2.16 5.62 13.51
N GLY A 104 -3.21 6.40 13.79
CA GLY A 104 -3.81 6.51 15.12
C GLY A 104 -4.44 5.19 15.58
N GLU A 105 -5.12 4.46 14.69
CA GLU A 105 -5.62 3.12 14.98
C GLU A 105 -4.49 2.12 15.25
N LEU A 106 -3.42 2.14 14.45
CA LEU A 106 -2.22 1.33 14.69
C LEU A 106 -1.66 1.62 16.09
N LYS A 107 -1.39 2.90 16.41
CA LYS A 107 -0.85 3.30 17.72
C LYS A 107 -1.74 2.88 18.88
N ARG A 108 -3.04 3.11 18.78
CA ARG A 108 -4.00 2.76 19.84
C ARG A 108 -4.03 1.26 20.06
N SER A 109 -4.31 0.50 19.02
CA SER A 109 -4.49 -0.96 19.10
C SER A 109 -3.22 -1.69 19.55
N LEU A 110 -2.04 -1.24 19.09
CA LEU A 110 -0.75 -1.81 19.51
C LEU A 110 -0.40 -1.49 20.97
N LYS A 111 -0.69 -0.28 21.45
CA LYS A 111 -0.49 0.08 22.86
C LYS A 111 -1.43 -0.69 23.78
N GLU A 112 -2.68 -0.87 23.37
CA GLU A 112 -3.65 -1.68 24.10
C GLU A 112 -3.20 -3.14 24.19
N LEU A 113 -2.73 -3.73 23.08
CA LEU A 113 -2.18 -5.08 23.07
C LEU A 113 -0.90 -5.18 23.91
N ASP A 114 0.01 -4.20 23.84
CA ASP A 114 1.22 -4.17 24.67
C ASP A 114 0.91 -4.19 26.17
N LEU A 115 -0.10 -3.43 26.59
CA LEU A 115 -0.57 -3.44 27.98
C LEU A 115 -1.20 -4.79 28.35
N GLY A 116 -1.98 -5.38 27.44
CA GLY A 116 -2.58 -6.71 27.63
C GLY A 116 -1.55 -7.85 27.73
N LEU A 117 -0.42 -7.75 27.01
CA LEU A 117 0.68 -8.71 27.10
C LEU A 117 1.51 -8.56 28.39
N LYS A 118 1.42 -7.41 29.08
CA LYS A 118 2.20 -7.11 30.30
C LYS A 118 1.59 -7.67 31.59
N VAL A 119 0.61 -8.59 31.54
CA VAL A 119 -0.01 -9.14 32.75
C VAL A 119 1.06 -9.82 33.65
N PRO A 120 1.21 -9.39 34.91
CA PRO A 120 2.32 -9.80 35.76
C PRO A 120 2.11 -11.19 36.35
N CYS A 121 3.16 -12.02 36.34
CA CYS A 121 3.26 -13.24 37.15
C CYS A 121 3.25 -13.01 38.68
N TYR A 122 2.98 -11.80 39.16
CA TYR A 122 2.84 -11.50 40.59
C TYR A 122 1.65 -10.58 40.78
N GLY A 123 0.57 -11.13 41.34
CA GLY A 123 -0.69 -10.42 41.57
C GLY A 123 -0.51 -9.13 42.36
N PHE A 124 -0.91 -8.01 41.76
CA PHE A 124 -1.38 -6.83 42.47
C PHE A 124 -2.20 -5.93 41.54
N ASP A 125 -3.37 -5.52 42.03
CA ASP A 125 -4.41 -4.75 41.35
C ASP A 125 -3.96 -3.36 40.87
N VAL A 126 -3.44 -3.26 39.64
CA VAL A 126 -3.44 -1.99 38.90
C VAL A 126 -4.02 -2.25 37.51
N GLY A 127 -5.35 -2.26 37.43
CA GLY A 127 -6.11 -2.22 36.17
C GLY A 127 -5.79 -3.37 35.21
N GLU A 128 -6.23 -4.58 35.54
CA GLU A 128 -6.21 -5.72 34.62
C GLU A 128 -7.01 -5.39 33.35
N LEU A 129 -6.33 -5.03 32.26
CA LEU A 129 -6.91 -5.09 30.93
C LEU A 129 -7.08 -6.58 30.60
N THR A 130 -8.30 -7.08 30.77
CA THR A 130 -8.65 -8.41 30.28
C THR A 130 -8.42 -8.45 28.77
N ILE A 131 -7.59 -9.38 28.30
CA ILE A 131 -7.37 -9.59 26.86
C ILE A 131 -8.74 -9.79 26.21
N THR A 132 -9.04 -8.94 25.25
CA THR A 132 -10.29 -9.00 24.50
C THR A 132 -10.12 -9.87 23.26
N PHE A 133 -11.22 -10.40 22.73
CA PHE A 133 -11.19 -11.14 21.46
C PHE A 133 -10.50 -10.37 20.32
N VAL A 134 -10.70 -9.06 20.25
CA VAL A 134 -10.06 -8.20 19.25
C VAL A 134 -8.53 -8.13 19.43
N MET A 135 -8.05 -8.17 20.68
CA MET A 135 -6.62 -8.24 20.98
C MET A 135 -6.02 -9.58 20.58
N GLU A 136 -6.74 -10.69 20.80
CA GLU A 136 -6.29 -12.03 20.37
C GLU A 136 -6.21 -12.13 18.84
N GLU A 137 -7.18 -11.58 18.11
CA GLU A 137 -7.16 -11.51 16.64
C GLU A 137 -6.00 -10.66 16.14
N LEU A 138 -5.74 -9.52 16.79
CA LEU A 138 -4.61 -8.65 16.49
C LEU A 138 -3.29 -9.40 16.72
N GLU A 139 -3.08 -9.99 17.90
CA GLU A 139 -1.90 -10.77 18.23
C GLU A 139 -1.66 -11.90 17.22
N ASN A 140 -2.72 -12.63 16.84
CA ASN A 140 -2.63 -13.70 15.86
C ASN A 140 -2.26 -13.19 14.47
N SER A 141 -2.82 -12.05 14.05
CA SER A 141 -2.47 -11.43 12.77
C SER A 141 -0.99 -11.02 12.74
N LEU A 142 -0.51 -10.37 13.82
CA LEU A 142 0.89 -9.97 13.96
C LEU A 142 1.84 -11.18 13.90
N PHE A 143 1.50 -12.26 14.62
CA PHE A 143 2.31 -13.48 14.62
C PHE A 143 2.37 -14.18 13.26
N LEU A 144 1.28 -14.15 12.49
CA LEU A 144 1.16 -14.81 11.19
C LEU A 144 1.62 -13.94 10.00
N ASP A 145 2.27 -12.79 10.24
CA ASP A 145 2.65 -11.80 9.22
C ASP A 145 1.44 -11.34 8.38
N GLN A 146 0.28 -11.16 9.01
CA GLN A 146 -0.95 -10.69 8.37
C GLN A 146 -1.30 -9.28 8.84
N VAL A 147 -1.79 -8.46 7.92
CA VAL A 147 -2.34 -7.14 8.26
C VAL A 147 -3.67 -7.33 8.99
N PRO A 148 -3.80 -6.90 10.25
CA PRO A 148 -5.03 -7.03 11.02
C PRO A 148 -6.23 -6.37 10.35
N GLN A 149 -7.40 -7.01 10.44
CA GLN A 149 -8.61 -6.54 9.76
C GLN A 149 -9.04 -5.13 10.19
N ILE A 150 -8.82 -4.78 11.47
CA ILE A 150 -9.09 -3.42 11.98
C ILE A 150 -8.23 -2.36 11.28
N TRP A 151 -7.04 -2.70 10.80
CA TRP A 151 -6.19 -1.78 10.02
C TRP A 151 -6.61 -1.79 8.55
N THR A 152 -6.86 -2.95 7.97
CA THR A 152 -7.29 -3.10 6.57
C THR A 152 -8.55 -2.29 6.25
N GLN A 153 -9.52 -2.20 7.17
CA GLN A 153 -10.73 -1.39 6.99
C GLN A 153 -10.46 0.12 6.85
N ARG A 154 -9.31 0.59 7.33
CA ARG A 154 -8.88 2.01 7.26
C ARG A 154 -7.76 2.22 6.24
N ALA A 155 -7.14 1.15 5.79
CA ALA A 155 -6.01 1.16 4.87
C ALA A 155 -6.45 1.24 3.40
N TYR A 156 -5.45 1.44 2.55
CA TYR A 156 -5.54 1.19 1.12
C TYR A 156 -5.56 -0.33 0.83
N PRO A 157 -6.16 -0.79 -0.29
CA PRO A 157 -6.16 -2.20 -0.65
C PRO A 157 -4.73 -2.74 -0.83
N SER A 158 -4.45 -3.88 -0.21
CA SER A 158 -3.17 -4.58 -0.35
C SER A 158 -3.35 -6.09 -0.12
N LEU A 159 -2.47 -6.87 -0.73
CA LEU A 159 -2.34 -8.31 -0.53
C LEU A 159 -1.00 -8.67 0.16
N GLN A 160 -0.24 -7.68 0.60
CA GLN A 160 1.06 -7.89 1.23
C GLN A 160 0.92 -8.42 2.66
N GLY A 161 1.90 -9.24 3.07
CA GLY A 161 2.10 -9.57 4.48
C GLY A 161 2.48 -8.34 5.29
N LEU A 162 2.30 -8.41 6.61
CA LEU A 162 2.46 -7.30 7.55
C LEU A 162 3.80 -6.58 7.37
N THR A 163 4.89 -7.34 7.27
CA THR A 163 6.25 -6.78 7.18
C THR A 163 6.41 -5.91 5.92
N ALA A 164 5.98 -6.43 4.76
CA ALA A 164 6.06 -5.70 3.49
C ALA A 164 5.07 -4.53 3.46
N TRP A 165 3.84 -4.74 3.97
CA TRP A 165 2.81 -3.71 4.06
C TRP A 165 3.24 -2.54 4.94
N PHE A 166 3.91 -2.80 6.07
CA PHE A 166 4.41 -1.74 6.94
C PHE A 166 5.53 -0.94 6.29
N ALA A 167 6.43 -1.60 5.54
CA ALA A 167 7.43 -0.91 4.74
C ALA A 167 6.80 -0.01 3.65
N ASP A 168 5.75 -0.48 2.97
CA ASP A 168 4.94 0.33 2.04
C ASP A 168 4.29 1.53 2.75
N LEU A 169 3.67 1.32 3.91
CA LEU A 169 3.07 2.39 4.72
C LEU A 169 4.07 3.49 5.06
N LEU A 170 5.29 3.14 5.47
CA LEU A 170 6.35 4.11 5.77
C LEU A 170 6.76 4.92 4.54
N LEU A 171 6.81 4.29 3.35
CA LEU A 171 7.07 5.02 2.09
C LEU A 171 5.96 6.02 1.78
N ARG A 172 4.69 5.64 1.96
CA ARG A 172 3.53 6.52 1.75
C ARG A 172 3.53 7.70 2.71
N LEU A 173 3.82 7.45 3.98
CA LEU A 173 4.00 8.50 4.99
C LEU A 173 5.07 9.49 4.56
N ARG A 174 6.22 9.01 4.09
CA ARG A 174 7.32 9.87 3.62
C ARG A 174 6.94 10.73 2.41
N GLU A 175 6.29 10.15 1.40
CA GLU A 175 5.86 10.89 0.21
C GLU A 175 4.82 11.96 0.58
N LEU A 176 3.89 11.63 1.49
CA LEU A 176 2.87 12.56 1.97
C LEU A 176 3.46 13.67 2.87
N ASP A 177 4.38 13.33 3.75
CA ASP A 177 5.12 14.28 4.60
C ASP A 177 5.89 15.31 3.75
N THR A 178 6.62 14.81 2.76
CA THR A 178 7.33 15.66 1.78
C THR A 178 6.36 16.62 1.08
N TRP A 179 5.20 16.13 0.63
CA TRP A 179 4.23 16.96 -0.07
C TRP A 179 3.52 17.96 0.86
N SER A 180 3.24 17.58 2.11
CA SER A 180 2.53 18.41 3.09
C SER A 180 3.39 19.53 3.68
N THR A 181 4.70 19.50 3.47
CA THR A 181 5.65 20.50 3.99
C THR A 181 5.45 21.87 3.35
N ASP A 182 5.33 21.93 2.01
CA ASP A 182 5.22 23.17 1.24
C ASP A 182 4.06 23.19 0.23
N PHE A 183 3.34 22.07 0.08
CA PHE A 183 2.27 21.88 -0.89
C PHE A 183 2.65 22.12 -2.35
N VAL A 184 3.94 22.10 -2.66
CA VAL A 184 4.42 22.13 -4.03
C VAL A 184 4.22 20.75 -4.64
N LEU A 185 3.56 20.71 -5.81
CA LEU A 185 3.33 19.44 -6.51
C LEU A 185 4.69 18.76 -6.79
N PRO A 186 4.90 17.51 -6.35
CA PRO A 186 6.16 16.81 -6.59
C PRO A 186 6.49 16.67 -8.07
N SER A 187 7.78 16.50 -8.39
CA SER A 187 8.22 16.29 -9.78
C SER A 187 7.64 15.02 -10.40
N SER A 188 7.31 14.02 -9.59
CA SER A 188 6.50 12.88 -9.97
C SER A 188 5.77 12.33 -8.75
N VAL A 189 4.50 11.99 -8.92
CA VAL A 189 3.61 11.52 -7.85
C VAL A 189 3.43 10.01 -7.93
N TRP A 190 3.55 9.32 -6.80
CA TRP A 190 3.26 7.89 -6.73
C TRP A 190 1.74 7.68 -6.61
N LEU A 191 1.06 7.46 -7.74
CA LEU A 191 -0.41 7.42 -7.76
C LEU A 191 -0.98 6.29 -6.90
N ALA A 192 -0.33 5.13 -6.88
CA ALA A 192 -0.74 4.00 -6.04
C ALA A 192 -0.48 4.25 -4.54
N GLY A 193 0.28 5.28 -4.19
CA GLY A 193 0.57 5.69 -2.82
C GLY A 193 -0.64 6.31 -2.09
N PHE A 194 -1.62 6.84 -2.83
CA PHE A 194 -2.83 7.45 -2.27
C PHE A 194 -3.84 6.42 -1.76
N PHE A 195 -4.60 6.81 -0.73
CA PHE A 195 -5.84 6.16 -0.37
C PHE A 195 -6.92 6.36 -1.44
N ASN A 196 -7.00 7.56 -2.03
CA ASN A 196 -7.96 7.87 -3.08
C ASN A 196 -7.30 8.49 -4.33
N PRO A 197 -6.72 7.68 -5.23
CA PRO A 197 -6.10 8.19 -6.47
C PRO A 197 -7.08 8.94 -7.38
N GLN A 198 -8.39 8.63 -7.33
CA GLN A 198 -9.40 9.34 -8.12
C GLN A 198 -9.56 10.81 -7.71
N SER A 199 -9.36 11.13 -6.42
CA SER A 199 -9.35 12.51 -5.94
C SER A 199 -8.23 13.32 -6.60
N PHE A 200 -7.04 12.72 -6.69
CA PHE A 200 -5.90 13.34 -7.37
C PHE A 200 -6.14 13.56 -8.87
N LEU A 201 -6.67 12.55 -9.57
CA LEU A 201 -7.03 12.67 -10.99
C LEU A 201 -8.09 13.77 -11.22
N THR A 202 -9.05 13.89 -10.30
CA THR A 202 -10.05 14.97 -10.33
C THR A 202 -9.42 16.33 -10.06
N ALA A 203 -8.45 16.42 -9.14
CA ALA A 203 -7.71 17.65 -8.87
C ALA A 203 -6.93 18.15 -10.10
N ILE A 204 -6.37 17.24 -10.91
CA ILE A 204 -5.73 17.59 -12.20
C ILE A 204 -6.75 18.25 -13.14
N MET A 205 -7.95 17.67 -13.26
CA MET A 205 -9.02 18.24 -14.09
C MET A 205 -9.48 19.61 -13.57
N GLN A 206 -9.71 19.74 -12.26
CA GLN A 206 -10.14 20.98 -11.64
C GLN A 206 -9.09 22.10 -11.76
N SER A 207 -7.82 21.77 -11.53
CA SER A 207 -6.72 22.73 -11.65
C SER A 207 -6.61 23.26 -13.08
N THR A 208 -6.70 22.36 -14.07
CA THR A 208 -6.62 22.75 -15.49
C THR A 208 -7.86 23.52 -15.93
N ALA A 209 -9.06 23.12 -15.50
CA ALA A 209 -10.31 23.80 -15.80
C ALA A 209 -10.32 25.24 -15.26
N ARG A 210 -9.88 25.45 -14.01
CA ARG A 210 -9.77 26.79 -13.41
C ARG A 210 -8.76 27.67 -14.15
N LYS A 211 -7.58 27.11 -14.46
CA LYS A 211 -6.50 27.83 -15.15
C LYS A 211 -6.89 28.29 -16.56
N ASN A 212 -7.68 27.48 -17.27
CA ASN A 212 -8.08 27.75 -18.64
C ASN A 212 -9.48 28.37 -18.76
N GLU A 213 -10.18 28.60 -17.64
CA GLU A 213 -11.57 29.10 -17.59
C GLU A 213 -12.56 28.24 -18.38
N LEU A 214 -12.38 26.92 -18.31
CA LEU A 214 -13.17 25.95 -19.07
C LEU A 214 -14.09 25.13 -18.15
N PRO A 215 -15.27 24.70 -18.63
CA PRO A 215 -16.17 23.85 -17.86
C PRO A 215 -15.57 22.48 -17.55
N LEU A 216 -15.71 22.02 -16.30
CA LEU A 216 -15.16 20.73 -15.83
C LEU A 216 -15.80 19.52 -16.53
N ASP A 217 -17.06 19.60 -16.91
CA ASP A 217 -17.83 18.55 -17.59
C ASP A 217 -17.32 18.23 -19.00
N LYS A 218 -16.50 19.11 -19.59
CA LYS A 218 -15.86 18.92 -20.89
C LYS A 218 -14.42 18.43 -20.80
N MET A 219 -13.93 18.17 -19.59
CA MET A 219 -12.55 17.73 -19.36
C MET A 219 -12.44 16.22 -19.43
N CYS A 220 -11.45 15.73 -20.16
CA CYS A 220 -11.06 14.32 -20.17
C CYS A 220 -9.58 14.18 -19.86
N LEU A 221 -9.22 13.16 -19.08
CA LEU A 221 -7.83 12.84 -18.83
C LEU A 221 -7.20 12.20 -20.07
N GLN A 222 -6.00 12.66 -20.39
CA GLN A 222 -5.13 12.07 -21.39
C GLN A 222 -3.85 11.61 -20.70
N CYS A 223 -3.50 10.33 -20.91
CA CYS A 223 -2.32 9.71 -20.34
C CYS A 223 -1.31 9.46 -21.47
N ASP A 224 -0.16 10.12 -21.40
CA ASP A 224 0.95 9.95 -22.34
C ASP A 224 2.12 9.27 -21.60
N VAL A 225 2.43 8.02 -21.95
CA VAL A 225 3.57 7.30 -21.35
C VAL A 225 4.89 7.89 -21.87
N THR A 226 5.78 8.27 -20.96
CA THR A 226 7.06 8.89 -21.31
C THR A 226 8.13 7.83 -21.59
N LYS A 227 9.35 8.27 -21.95
CA LYS A 227 10.54 7.40 -22.10
C LYS A 227 11.47 7.46 -20.89
N LYS A 228 11.05 8.12 -19.80
CA LYS A 228 11.88 8.52 -18.68
C LYS A 228 11.41 7.86 -17.38
N GLN A 229 12.34 7.66 -16.46
CA GLN A 229 12.06 7.18 -15.11
C GLN A 229 11.90 8.35 -14.14
N LYS A 230 11.45 8.05 -12.90
CA LYS A 230 11.18 9.06 -11.86
C LYS A 230 12.38 9.99 -11.65
N GLU A 231 13.58 9.43 -11.68
CA GLU A 231 14.84 10.11 -11.37
C GLU A 231 15.20 11.18 -12.42
N ASP A 232 14.65 11.08 -13.64
CA ASP A 232 14.89 12.03 -14.72
C ASP A 232 14.04 13.31 -14.59
N PHE A 233 13.10 13.36 -13.64
CA PHE A 233 12.19 14.49 -13.45
C PHE A 233 12.57 15.31 -12.20
N THR A 234 13.01 16.54 -12.44
CA THR A 234 13.40 17.48 -11.37
C THR A 234 12.31 18.50 -11.03
N SER A 235 11.24 18.59 -11.82
CA SER A 235 10.13 19.51 -11.60
C SER A 235 8.81 18.95 -12.13
N ALA A 236 7.70 19.42 -11.54
CA ALA A 236 6.36 19.12 -12.03
C ALA A 236 6.14 19.63 -13.48
N PRO A 237 5.20 19.06 -14.25
CA PRO A 237 4.89 19.57 -15.58
C PRO A 237 4.16 20.91 -15.51
N ARG A 238 4.19 21.66 -16.62
CA ARG A 238 3.45 22.94 -16.74
C ARG A 238 1.92 22.76 -16.65
N GLU A 239 1.44 21.61 -17.07
CA GLU A 239 0.04 21.20 -17.06
C GLU A 239 -0.05 19.72 -16.72
N GLY A 240 -1.03 19.35 -15.90
CA GLY A 240 -1.19 17.96 -15.46
C GLY A 240 -0.27 17.57 -14.31
N ALA A 241 0.08 16.29 -14.26
CA ALA A 241 1.01 15.72 -13.30
C ALA A 241 1.76 14.53 -13.92
N TYR A 242 3.02 14.37 -13.53
CA TYR A 242 3.78 13.14 -13.81
C TYR A 242 3.48 12.10 -12.73
N VAL A 243 3.20 10.87 -13.14
CA VAL A 243 2.89 9.75 -12.25
C VAL A 243 3.87 8.61 -12.44
N HIS A 244 4.33 8.01 -11.33
CA HIS A 244 5.20 6.84 -11.33
C HIS A 244 4.63 5.68 -10.49
N GLY A 245 5.33 4.55 -10.52
CA GLY A 245 5.00 3.36 -9.74
C GLY A 245 3.89 2.49 -10.33
N LEU A 246 3.54 2.73 -11.60
CA LEU A 246 2.64 1.85 -12.36
C LEU A 246 3.43 0.68 -12.92
N TYR A 247 2.76 -0.47 -13.04
CA TYR A 247 3.29 -1.67 -13.65
C TYR A 247 2.22 -2.29 -14.54
N MET A 248 2.63 -3.14 -15.47
CA MET A 248 1.74 -3.89 -16.34
C MET A 248 1.71 -5.35 -15.91
N GLU A 249 0.60 -6.04 -16.15
CA GLU A 249 0.49 -7.49 -15.96
C GLU A 249 0.15 -8.14 -17.30
N GLY A 250 0.82 -9.25 -17.61
CA GLY A 250 0.65 -9.96 -18.88
C GLY A 250 1.26 -9.27 -20.11
N ALA A 251 1.63 -8.01 -19.98
CA ALA A 251 2.26 -7.19 -21.02
C ALA A 251 3.37 -6.33 -20.42
N ARG A 252 4.15 -5.65 -21.27
CA ARG A 252 5.16 -4.67 -20.89
C ARG A 252 5.10 -3.44 -21.80
N TRP A 253 5.50 -2.29 -21.28
CA TRP A 253 5.68 -1.10 -22.11
C TRP A 253 7.09 -1.09 -22.70
N ASP A 254 7.20 -0.95 -24.02
CA ASP A 254 8.50 -0.74 -24.66
C ASP A 254 8.82 0.75 -24.83
N SER A 255 9.77 1.25 -24.05
CA SER A 255 10.18 2.67 -24.10
C SER A 255 10.86 3.07 -25.42
N GLN A 256 11.41 2.10 -26.17
CA GLN A 256 12.07 2.40 -27.44
C GLN A 256 11.03 2.67 -28.53
N THR A 257 10.11 1.74 -28.74
CA THR A 257 9.07 1.82 -29.78
C THR A 257 7.83 2.60 -29.35
N GLY A 258 7.56 2.74 -28.05
CA GLY A 258 6.38 3.40 -27.51
C GLY A 258 5.10 2.57 -27.67
N PHE A 259 5.22 1.24 -27.67
CA PHE A 259 4.09 0.32 -27.83
C PHE A 259 4.06 -0.70 -26.69
N ILE A 260 2.87 -1.25 -26.46
CA ILE A 260 2.67 -2.40 -25.58
C ILE A 260 3.20 -3.64 -26.31
N MET A 261 4.02 -4.42 -25.62
CA MET A 261 4.49 -5.73 -26.06
C MET A 261 4.05 -6.80 -25.05
N ASP A 262 4.08 -8.06 -25.44
CA ASP A 262 3.90 -9.16 -24.49
C ASP A 262 4.89 -9.06 -23.33
N SER A 263 4.57 -9.60 -22.16
CA SER A 263 5.56 -9.63 -21.08
C SER A 263 6.74 -10.56 -21.42
N ARG A 264 7.85 -10.45 -20.69
CA ARG A 264 8.92 -11.45 -20.75
C ARG A 264 8.58 -12.59 -19.81
N LEU A 265 9.02 -13.81 -20.14
CA LEU A 265 8.87 -14.95 -19.25
C LEU A 265 9.52 -14.64 -17.89
N LYS A 266 8.79 -14.94 -16.80
CA LYS A 266 9.18 -14.70 -15.40
C LYS A 266 9.19 -13.22 -14.98
N GLU A 267 8.84 -12.30 -15.85
CA GLU A 267 8.62 -10.88 -15.52
C GLU A 267 7.11 -10.65 -15.32
N LEU A 268 6.62 -10.88 -14.10
CA LEU A 268 5.16 -10.85 -13.82
C LEU A 268 4.58 -9.43 -13.90
N PHE A 269 5.30 -8.46 -13.33
CA PHE A 269 4.85 -7.09 -13.14
C PHE A 269 5.91 -6.07 -13.61
N PRO A 270 6.22 -6.00 -14.92
CA PRO A 270 7.16 -5.00 -15.45
C PRO A 270 6.71 -3.57 -15.13
N TYR A 271 7.62 -2.76 -14.58
CA TYR A 271 7.36 -1.35 -14.30
C TYR A 271 7.17 -0.54 -15.59
N MET A 272 6.21 0.38 -15.55
CA MET A 272 6.02 1.38 -16.60
C MET A 272 6.93 2.58 -16.37
N PRO A 273 7.36 3.24 -17.47
CA PRO A 273 7.91 4.59 -17.37
C PRO A 273 6.93 5.56 -16.71
N VAL A 274 7.44 6.73 -16.34
CA VAL A 274 6.58 7.82 -15.85
C VAL A 274 5.51 8.15 -16.88
N VAL A 275 4.26 8.28 -16.43
CA VAL A 275 3.11 8.66 -17.26
C VAL A 275 2.80 10.13 -17.01
N ASN A 276 2.71 10.90 -18.09
CA ASN A 276 2.21 12.28 -18.03
C ASN A 276 0.69 12.27 -18.13
N ILE A 277 0.01 12.64 -17.05
CA ILE A 277 -1.44 12.77 -17.01
C ILE A 277 -1.77 14.24 -17.18
N ARG A 278 -2.41 14.59 -18.30
CA ARG A 278 -2.87 15.94 -18.60
C ARG A 278 -4.35 15.92 -18.99
N VAL A 279 -4.92 17.10 -19.21
CA VAL A 279 -6.33 17.25 -19.55
C VAL A 279 -6.46 17.67 -21.01
N ARG A 280 -7.43 17.08 -21.70
CA ARG A 280 -7.87 17.44 -23.04
C ARG A 280 -9.34 17.82 -22.99
N THR A 281 -9.69 18.85 -23.76
CA THR A 281 -11.07 19.24 -24.06
C THR A 281 -11.56 18.67 -25.38
#